data_AF-A0A1Q6L6S4-F1
#
_entry.id   AF-A0A1Q6L6S4-F1
#
_cell.length_a   1.000
_cell.length_b   1.000
_cell.length_c   1.000
_cell.angle_alpha   90.00
_cell.angle_beta   90.00
_cell.angle_gamma   90.00
#
_symmetry.space_group_name_H-M   'P 1'
#
loop_
_entity.id
_entity.type
_entity.pdbx_description
1 polymer ?
#
loop_
_entity_poly.entity_id
_entity_poly.type
_entity_poly.pdbx_seq_one_letter_code
_entity_poly.pdbx_strand_id
1 'polypeptide(L)'
;MSKSGIVNVRMVITEEKILSNIEKVQKMINPNSKKQIVQLEEDSYFKDLIESIKTYLIEYPKKKNFPSSVYKAAYGLVEFATNQFEENTKKIEELIRQREQNIGLAGQLKELTEAAENKEEDWAEQVKNAEENFSEDIIDTLNIVGKAKSTKSQNYQDAIKLLNARINNLEANLHIEIDMERIEDRSKALSYIGIEVADALKTIPTPIEISEPVQEEVQEIQEVAVQEPEQVQATVQNEQTVEQQQYAQETTFEAKPTLWQRIKNSKVVRAIKYVMKIRVVLQYPALPEGRGENY
;
A
#
# COMPACT_ATOMS: atom_id res chain seq x y z
N MET A 1 43.50 20.58 -36.64
CA MET A 1 42.21 20.81 -35.94
C MET A 1 41.25 19.69 -36.30
N SER A 2 41.35 18.53 -35.64
CA SER A 2 40.35 17.46 -35.77
C SER A 2 39.11 17.82 -34.94
N LYS A 3 37.93 17.83 -35.56
CA LYS A 3 36.68 18.02 -34.83
C LYS A 3 36.44 16.77 -33.98
N SER A 4 36.61 16.88 -32.66
CA SER A 4 36.21 15.82 -31.73
C SER A 4 34.69 15.68 -31.81
N GLY A 5 34.22 14.55 -32.35
CA GLY A 5 32.79 14.26 -32.40
C GLY A 5 32.25 14.11 -30.99
N ILE A 6 31.20 14.85 -30.65
CA ILE A 6 30.44 14.62 -29.43
C ILE A 6 29.75 13.27 -29.60
N VAL A 7 30.40 12.21 -29.11
CA VAL A 7 29.79 10.88 -29.03
C VAL A 7 28.66 11.00 -28.01
N ASN A 8 27.42 10.86 -28.46
CA ASN A 8 26.28 10.67 -27.58
C ASN A 8 26.46 9.35 -26.82
N VAL A 9 27.14 9.42 -25.67
CA VAL A 9 27.18 8.32 -24.70
C VAL A 9 25.78 8.21 -24.11
N ARG A 10 24.89 7.49 -24.80
CA ARG A 10 23.73 6.88 -24.15
C ARG A 10 24.29 6.07 -22.99
N MET A 11 24.04 6.52 -21.77
CA MET A 11 24.51 5.85 -20.57
C MET A 11 23.81 4.48 -20.51
N VAL A 12 24.49 3.44 -21.00
CA VAL A 12 23.95 2.08 -21.02
C VAL A 12 23.73 1.67 -19.57
N ILE A 13 22.47 1.64 -19.16
CA ILE A 13 22.12 1.23 -17.80
C ILE A 13 22.41 -0.28 -17.71
N THR A 14 23.38 -0.65 -16.88
CA THR A 14 23.76 -2.04 -16.66
C THR A 14 22.76 -2.75 -15.74
N GLU A 15 22.74 -4.07 -15.83
CA GLU A 15 21.90 -4.93 -14.98
C GLU A 15 22.14 -4.66 -13.48
N GLU A 16 23.41 -4.66 -13.08
CA GLU A 16 23.86 -4.34 -11.71
C GLU A 16 23.34 -2.98 -11.22
N LYS A 17 23.33 -1.97 -12.09
CA LYS A 17 22.85 -0.62 -11.74
C LYS A 17 21.35 -0.63 -11.45
N ILE A 18 20.55 -1.37 -12.23
CA ILE A 18 19.12 -1.55 -11.97
C ILE A 18 18.86 -2.35 -10.71
N LEU A 19 19.59 -3.44 -10.47
CA LEU A 19 19.47 -4.20 -9.22
C LEU A 19 19.77 -3.31 -8.00
N SER A 20 20.83 -2.49 -8.06
CA SER A 20 21.12 -1.52 -6.99
C SER A 20 20.04 -0.44 -6.84
N ASN A 21 19.39 -0.03 -7.94
CA ASN A 21 18.33 0.97 -7.90
C ASN A 21 17.04 0.38 -7.29
N ILE A 22 16.68 -0.86 -7.65
CA ILE A 22 15.58 -1.60 -7.02
C ILE A 22 15.81 -1.75 -5.51
N GLU A 23 17.02 -2.13 -5.09
CA GLU A 23 17.36 -2.27 -3.67
C GLU A 23 17.27 -0.94 -2.90
N LYS A 24 17.70 0.18 -3.52
CA LYS A 24 17.56 1.53 -2.94
C LYS A 24 16.11 1.94 -2.79
N VAL A 25 15.29 1.74 -3.83
CA VAL A 25 13.85 2.00 -3.79
C VAL A 25 13.21 1.18 -2.67
N GLN A 26 13.50 -0.12 -2.59
CA GLN A 26 12.98 -1.00 -1.54
C GLN A 26 13.38 -0.53 -0.12
N LYS A 27 14.62 -0.04 0.06
CA LYS A 27 15.07 0.57 1.33
C LYS A 27 14.36 1.89 1.64
N MET A 28 13.93 2.65 0.63
CA MET A 28 13.24 3.94 0.83
C MET A 28 11.75 3.78 1.18
N ILE A 29 11.11 2.70 0.74
CA ILE A 29 9.71 2.38 1.08
C ILE A 29 9.54 1.49 2.33
N ASN A 30 10.63 0.94 2.88
CA ASN A 30 10.57 0.06 4.05
C ASN A 30 10.30 0.88 5.34
N PRO A 31 9.23 0.59 6.10
CA PRO A 31 8.86 1.35 7.29
C PRO A 31 9.88 1.27 8.44
N ASN A 32 10.78 0.29 8.41
CA ASN A 32 11.86 0.11 9.40
C ASN A 32 13.21 0.74 8.95
N SER A 33 13.27 1.35 7.77
CA SER A 33 14.47 2.00 7.24
C SER A 33 14.75 3.34 7.92
N LYS A 34 16.03 3.72 8.03
CA LYS A 34 16.47 5.05 8.50
C LYS A 34 16.33 6.15 7.43
N LYS A 35 16.23 5.77 6.15
CA LYS A 35 16.02 6.68 5.02
C LYS A 35 14.71 6.31 4.38
N GLN A 36 13.66 7.03 4.71
CA GLN A 36 12.31 6.83 4.18
C GLN A 36 11.93 7.99 3.26
N ILE A 37 11.10 7.73 2.27
CA ILE A 37 10.42 8.82 1.54
C ILE A 37 9.50 9.53 2.54
N VAL A 38 9.63 10.85 2.62
CA VAL A 38 8.74 11.71 3.41
C VAL A 38 7.53 12.09 2.56
N GLN A 39 7.78 12.64 1.37
CA GLN A 39 6.75 13.02 0.40
C GLN A 39 7.17 12.63 -1.01
N LEU A 40 6.25 11.97 -1.76
CA LEU A 40 6.50 11.58 -3.15
C LEU A 40 6.71 12.79 -4.07
N GLU A 41 6.03 13.90 -3.80
CA GLU A 41 6.03 15.05 -4.70
C GLU A 41 7.39 15.74 -4.74
N GLU A 42 8.04 15.88 -3.58
CA GLU A 42 9.34 16.55 -3.42
C GLU A 42 10.54 15.64 -3.70
N ASP A 43 10.42 14.31 -3.54
CA ASP A 43 11.52 13.36 -3.73
C ASP A 43 11.79 13.06 -5.23
N SER A 44 12.52 13.98 -5.88
CA SER A 44 13.01 13.79 -7.25
C SER A 44 13.95 12.60 -7.40
N TYR A 45 14.75 12.29 -6.37
CA TYR A 45 15.69 11.17 -6.39
C TYR A 45 14.95 9.82 -6.46
N PHE A 46 13.86 9.67 -5.70
CA PHE A 46 12.99 8.49 -5.79
C PHE A 46 12.37 8.35 -7.18
N LYS A 47 11.84 9.45 -7.75
CA LYS A 47 11.27 9.46 -9.11
C LYS A 47 12.31 9.05 -10.16
N ASP A 48 13.52 9.60 -10.10
CA ASP A 48 14.62 9.25 -11.01
C ASP A 48 15.00 7.76 -10.92
N LEU A 49 14.99 7.18 -9.71
CA LEU A 49 15.22 5.74 -9.53
C LEU A 49 14.12 4.91 -10.21
N ILE A 50 12.84 5.25 -10.02
CA ILE A 50 11.70 4.55 -10.66
C ILE A 50 11.73 4.70 -12.18
N GLU A 51 11.93 5.91 -12.70
CA GLU A 51 12.00 6.16 -14.14
C GLU A 51 13.21 5.42 -14.77
N SER A 52 14.33 5.26 -14.05
CA SER A 52 15.46 4.45 -14.52
C SER A 52 15.12 2.95 -14.61
N ILE A 53 14.37 2.41 -13.64
CA ILE A 53 13.90 1.02 -13.63
C ILE A 53 12.91 0.81 -14.79
N LYS A 54 11.88 1.65 -14.88
CA LYS A 54 10.88 1.65 -15.95
C LYS A 54 11.52 1.74 -17.34
N THR A 55 12.46 2.68 -17.55
CA THR A 55 13.16 2.83 -18.82
C THR A 55 13.89 1.53 -19.20
N TYR A 56 14.62 0.92 -18.27
CA TYR A 56 15.27 -0.38 -18.53
C TYR A 56 14.25 -1.48 -18.85
N LEU A 57 13.17 -1.58 -18.07
CA LEU A 57 12.09 -2.56 -18.28
C LEU A 57 11.39 -2.41 -19.64
N ILE A 58 11.29 -1.20 -20.20
CA ILE A 58 10.67 -0.93 -21.51
C ILE A 58 11.68 -1.06 -22.67
N GLU A 59 12.93 -0.64 -22.49
CA GLU A 59 13.94 -0.69 -23.56
C GLU A 59 14.56 -2.09 -23.76
N TYR A 60 14.77 -2.85 -22.67
CA TYR A 60 15.44 -4.14 -22.73
C TYR A 60 14.65 -5.31 -23.38
N PRO A 61 13.30 -5.43 -23.35
CA PRO A 61 12.57 -6.52 -24.04
C PRO A 61 12.74 -6.55 -25.57
N LYS A 62 13.44 -5.58 -26.17
CA LYS A 62 13.89 -5.62 -27.58
C LYS A 62 15.14 -6.49 -27.79
N LYS A 63 15.76 -7.00 -26.73
CA LYS A 63 16.86 -7.98 -26.76
C LYS A 63 16.32 -9.39 -26.51
N LYS A 64 16.82 -10.38 -27.25
CA LYS A 64 16.27 -11.76 -27.32
C LYS A 64 16.14 -12.53 -26.00
N ASN A 65 16.77 -12.09 -24.91
CA ASN A 65 16.60 -12.69 -23.58
C ASN A 65 16.68 -11.59 -22.52
N PHE A 66 15.70 -11.54 -21.60
CA PHE A 66 15.64 -10.56 -20.51
C PHE A 66 16.20 -11.18 -19.22
N PRO A 67 17.03 -10.46 -18.41
CA PRO A 67 17.64 -11.05 -17.22
C PRO A 67 16.62 -11.50 -16.17
N SER A 68 16.67 -12.79 -15.81
CA SER A 68 15.79 -13.37 -14.80
C SER A 68 15.98 -12.76 -13.41
N SER A 69 17.20 -12.32 -13.11
CA SER A 69 17.61 -11.53 -11.95
C SER A 69 16.77 -10.25 -11.79
N VAL A 70 16.79 -9.37 -12.79
CA VAL A 70 16.05 -8.09 -12.80
C VAL A 70 14.55 -8.34 -12.81
N TYR A 71 14.09 -9.38 -13.52
CA TYR A 71 12.68 -9.74 -13.56
C TYR A 71 12.18 -10.10 -12.15
N LYS A 72 12.86 -11.04 -11.47
CA LYS A 72 12.54 -11.45 -10.10
C LYS A 72 12.63 -10.28 -9.12
N ALA A 73 13.66 -9.44 -9.22
CA ALA A 73 13.82 -8.26 -8.38
C ALA A 73 12.71 -7.21 -8.56
N ALA A 74 12.32 -6.92 -9.81
CA ALA A 74 11.26 -5.95 -10.10
C ALA A 74 9.87 -6.48 -9.70
N TYR A 75 9.60 -7.77 -9.87
CA TYR A 75 8.38 -8.41 -9.35
C TYR A 75 8.34 -8.38 -7.82
N GLY A 76 9.44 -8.73 -7.14
CA GLY A 76 9.53 -8.66 -5.69
C GLY A 76 9.36 -7.25 -5.13
N LEU A 77 9.83 -6.22 -5.86
CA LEU A 77 9.60 -4.81 -5.51
C LEU A 77 8.11 -4.44 -5.58
N VAL A 78 7.42 -4.84 -6.65
CA VAL A 78 5.97 -4.58 -6.83
C VAL A 78 5.14 -5.35 -5.80
N GLU A 79 5.50 -6.61 -5.52
CA GLU A 79 4.85 -7.42 -4.47
C GLU A 79 5.04 -6.79 -3.09
N PHE A 80 6.27 -6.43 -2.72
CA PHE A 80 6.56 -5.74 -1.47
C PHE A 80 5.77 -4.42 -1.35
N ALA A 81 5.75 -3.62 -2.42
CA ALA A 81 5.01 -2.36 -2.44
C ALA A 81 3.49 -2.57 -2.28
N THR A 82 2.94 -3.63 -2.89
CA THR A 82 1.53 -4.01 -2.78
C THR A 82 1.17 -4.45 -1.36
N ASN A 83 1.98 -5.33 -0.76
CA ASN A 83 1.75 -5.80 0.62
C ASN A 83 1.81 -4.65 1.63
N GLN A 84 2.77 -3.73 1.48
CA GLN A 84 2.86 -2.54 2.32
C GLN A 84 1.68 -1.56 2.09
N PHE A 85 1.15 -1.46 0.88
CA PHE A 85 -0.05 -0.67 0.60
C PHE A 85 -1.30 -1.26 1.28
N GLU A 86 -1.44 -2.60 1.29
CA GLU A 86 -2.52 -3.27 2.02
C GLU A 86 -2.39 -3.11 3.55
N GLU A 87 -1.18 -3.20 4.11
CA GLU A 87 -0.93 -2.91 5.53
C GLU A 87 -1.25 -1.46 5.90
N ASN A 88 -0.89 -0.50 5.05
CA ASN A 88 -1.22 0.91 5.25
C ASN A 88 -2.73 1.16 5.18
N THR A 89 -3.44 0.49 4.27
CA THR A 89 -4.90 0.59 4.14
C THR A 89 -5.60 0.14 5.44
N LYS A 90 -5.15 -0.98 6.04
CA LYS A 90 -5.68 -1.46 7.33
C LYS A 90 -5.43 -0.47 8.47
N LYS A 91 -4.24 0.13 8.54
CA LYS A 91 -3.91 1.16 9.54
C LYS A 91 -4.78 2.41 9.38
N ILE A 92 -5.05 2.84 8.15
CA ILE A 92 -6.00 3.94 7.89
C ILE A 92 -7.41 3.56 8.33
N GLU A 93 -7.88 2.33 8.07
CA GLU A 93 -9.19 1.85 8.53
C GLU A 93 -9.31 1.85 10.07
N GLU A 94 -8.26 1.38 10.78
CA GLU A 94 -8.18 1.44 12.25
C GLU A 94 -8.21 2.89 12.77
N LEU A 95 -7.45 3.80 12.15
CA LEU A 95 -7.41 5.23 12.49
C LEU A 95 -8.76 5.93 12.22
N ILE A 96 -9.44 5.61 11.12
CA ILE A 96 -10.79 6.12 10.82
C ILE A 96 -11.79 5.66 11.88
N ARG A 97 -11.74 4.38 12.28
CA ARG A 97 -12.61 3.82 13.33
C ARG A 97 -12.35 4.48 14.69
N GLN A 98 -11.09 4.73 15.04
CA GLN A 98 -10.74 5.48 16.25
C GLN A 98 -11.27 6.92 16.20
N ARG A 99 -11.15 7.60 15.04
CA ARG A 99 -11.72 8.95 14.83
C ARG A 99 -13.24 8.96 15.01
N GLU A 100 -13.94 7.98 14.44
CA GLU A 100 -15.39 7.83 14.57
C GLU A 100 -15.79 7.61 16.04
N GLN A 101 -15.08 6.75 16.77
CA GLN A 101 -15.28 6.55 18.21
C GLN A 101 -15.04 7.84 19.01
N ASN A 102 -13.96 8.57 18.73
CA ASN A 102 -13.66 9.83 19.41
C ASN A 102 -14.71 10.92 19.11
N ILE A 103 -15.21 11.02 17.88
CA ILE A 103 -16.32 11.92 17.52
C ILE A 103 -17.60 11.53 18.26
N GLY A 104 -17.90 10.23 18.39
CA GLY A 104 -19.03 9.74 19.19
C GLY A 104 -18.90 10.13 20.67
N LEU A 105 -17.72 9.93 21.27
CA LEU A 105 -17.41 10.34 22.64
C LEU A 105 -17.46 11.87 22.81
N ALA A 106 -17.03 12.65 21.81
CA ALA A 106 -17.13 14.10 21.84
C ALA A 106 -18.59 14.58 21.86
N GLY A 107 -19.44 13.98 21.02
CA GLY A 107 -20.88 14.24 21.00
C GLY A 107 -21.54 13.94 22.34
N GLN A 108 -21.29 12.74 22.89
CA GLN A 108 -21.78 12.36 24.21
C GLN A 108 -21.29 13.31 25.32
N LEU A 109 -20.00 13.67 25.32
CA LEU A 109 -19.44 14.57 26.33
C LEU A 109 -20.06 15.98 26.23
N LYS A 110 -20.37 16.42 25.02
CA LYS A 110 -21.04 17.69 24.76
C LYS A 110 -22.48 17.67 25.26
N GLU A 111 -23.26 16.65 24.93
CA GLU A 111 -24.62 16.44 25.45
C GLU A 111 -24.65 16.43 26.98
N LEU A 112 -23.74 15.68 27.61
CA LEU A 112 -23.59 15.64 29.08
C LEU A 112 -23.18 16.99 29.69
N THR A 113 -22.35 17.76 28.98
CA THR A 113 -21.96 19.11 29.42
C THR A 113 -23.15 20.06 29.33
N GLU A 114 -23.91 20.04 28.22
CA GLU A 114 -25.11 20.86 28.04
C GLU A 114 -26.19 20.50 29.08
N ALA A 115 -26.46 19.21 29.33
CA ALA A 115 -27.40 18.75 30.35
C ALA A 115 -26.99 19.18 31.77
N ALA A 116 -25.69 19.13 32.10
CA ALA A 116 -25.16 19.59 33.38
C ALA A 116 -25.18 21.13 33.52
N GLU A 117 -24.94 21.89 32.45
CA GLU A 117 -25.07 23.36 32.44
C GLU A 117 -26.53 23.80 32.62
N ASN A 118 -27.45 23.17 31.88
CA ASN A 118 -28.89 23.45 31.93
C ASN A 118 -29.57 22.91 33.20
N LYS A 119 -28.97 21.90 33.85
CA LYS A 119 -29.48 21.18 35.04
C LYS A 119 -30.81 20.49 34.78
N GLU A 120 -30.84 19.73 33.70
CA GLU A 120 -31.95 18.84 33.33
C GLU A 120 -32.21 17.83 34.46
N GLU A 121 -33.46 17.44 34.71
CA GLU A 121 -33.84 16.73 35.96
C GLU A 121 -33.05 15.42 36.18
N ASP A 122 -32.61 14.78 35.10
CA ASP A 122 -31.86 13.53 35.04
C ASP A 122 -30.35 13.70 34.78
N TRP A 123 -29.80 14.94 34.74
CA TRP A 123 -28.39 15.20 34.40
C TRP A 123 -27.39 14.35 35.22
N ALA A 124 -27.69 14.14 36.51
CA ALA A 124 -26.84 13.38 37.41
C ALA A 124 -26.88 11.86 37.16
N GLU A 125 -28.00 11.35 36.61
CA GLU A 125 -28.11 9.95 36.18
C GLU A 125 -27.42 9.74 34.82
N GLN A 126 -27.56 10.69 33.90
CA GLN A 126 -26.82 10.67 32.63
C GLN A 126 -25.30 10.66 32.86
N VAL A 127 -24.78 11.55 33.73
CA VAL A 127 -23.35 11.60 34.08
C VAL A 127 -22.88 10.30 34.73
N LYS A 128 -23.69 9.68 35.59
CA LYS A 128 -23.35 8.40 36.22
C LYS A 128 -23.30 7.26 35.20
N ASN A 129 -24.23 7.21 34.26
CA ASN A 129 -24.23 6.21 33.18
C ASN A 129 -23.03 6.38 32.22
N ALA A 130 -22.40 7.56 32.22
CA ALA A 130 -21.22 7.87 31.41
C ALA A 130 -19.88 7.41 32.05
N GLU A 131 -19.88 6.93 33.29
CA GLU A 131 -18.69 6.43 34.01
C GLU A 131 -17.99 5.25 33.30
N GLU A 132 -18.71 4.50 32.45
CA GLU A 132 -18.10 3.43 31.63
C GLU A 132 -17.27 3.95 30.45
N ASN A 133 -17.56 5.17 29.97
CA ASN A 133 -17.01 5.74 28.73
C ASN A 133 -15.98 6.86 28.96
N PHE A 134 -16.00 7.51 30.13
CA PHE A 134 -15.11 8.63 30.47
C PHE A 134 -14.31 8.36 31.74
N SER A 135 -13.13 8.97 31.83
CA SER A 135 -12.28 8.90 33.03
C SER A 135 -12.90 9.66 34.21
N GLU A 136 -12.60 9.22 35.42
CA GLU A 136 -13.05 9.82 36.70
C GLU A 136 -12.87 11.35 36.71
N ASP A 137 -11.72 11.88 36.27
CA ASP A 137 -11.46 13.32 36.14
C ASP A 137 -12.54 14.09 35.33
N ILE A 138 -13.08 13.48 34.27
CA ILE A 138 -14.12 14.09 33.42
C ILE A 138 -15.48 14.04 34.13
N ILE A 139 -15.79 12.92 34.78
CA ILE A 139 -17.01 12.72 35.57
C ILE A 139 -17.06 13.70 36.75
N ASP A 140 -15.93 13.89 37.45
CA ASP A 140 -15.79 14.90 38.51
C ASP A 140 -15.95 16.32 37.98
N THR A 141 -15.39 16.60 36.80
CA THR A 141 -15.55 17.91 36.15
C THR A 141 -17.00 18.20 35.77
N LEU A 142 -17.72 17.23 35.18
CA LEU A 142 -19.17 17.31 34.92
C LEU A 142 -19.97 17.50 36.21
N ASN A 143 -19.61 16.79 37.28
CA ASN A 143 -20.21 16.94 38.60
C ASN A 143 -20.02 18.34 39.20
N ILE A 144 -18.84 18.95 39.03
CA ILE A 144 -18.56 20.33 39.46
C ILE A 144 -19.47 21.31 38.73
N VAL A 145 -19.68 21.11 37.42
CA VAL A 145 -20.56 21.94 36.57
C VAL A 145 -22.02 21.85 37.03
N GLY A 146 -22.60 20.64 37.08
CA GLY A 146 -24.00 20.45 37.45
C GLY A 146 -24.33 20.88 38.88
N LYS A 147 -23.40 20.69 39.83
CA LYS A 147 -23.55 21.10 41.23
C LYS A 147 -23.28 22.59 41.46
N ALA A 148 -22.73 23.33 40.49
CA ALA A 148 -22.36 24.73 40.68
C ALA A 148 -23.60 25.63 40.89
N LYS A 149 -23.62 26.39 41.99
CA LYS A 149 -24.70 27.37 42.24
C LYS A 149 -24.58 28.64 41.40
N SER A 150 -23.42 28.92 40.81
CA SER A 150 -23.19 30.09 39.97
C SER A 150 -22.13 29.83 38.91
N THR A 151 -22.45 30.22 37.67
CA THR A 151 -21.56 30.19 36.51
C THR A 151 -20.40 31.18 36.62
N LYS A 152 -20.44 32.12 37.58
CA LYS A 152 -19.36 33.11 37.82
C LYS A 152 -18.25 32.59 38.74
N SER A 153 -18.36 31.39 39.28
CA SER A 153 -17.31 30.82 40.14
C SER A 153 -16.12 30.36 39.30
N GLN A 154 -14.90 30.55 39.82
CA GLN A 154 -13.66 30.17 39.13
C GLN A 154 -13.66 28.67 38.80
N ASN A 155 -14.03 27.82 39.76
CA ASN A 155 -14.09 26.37 39.60
C ASN A 155 -15.04 25.94 38.46
N TYR A 156 -16.20 26.60 38.31
CA TYR A 156 -17.11 26.35 37.18
C TYR A 156 -16.47 26.76 35.85
N GLN A 157 -15.90 27.96 35.80
CA GLN A 157 -15.28 28.49 34.58
C GLN A 157 -14.10 27.63 34.11
N ASP A 158 -13.31 27.09 35.03
CA ASP A 158 -12.19 26.22 34.69
C ASP A 158 -12.65 24.79 34.34
N ALA A 159 -13.70 24.27 34.99
CA ALA A 159 -14.35 23.02 34.62
C ALA A 159 -14.91 23.07 33.18
N ILE A 160 -15.66 24.12 32.83
CA ILE A 160 -16.18 24.32 31.47
C ILE A 160 -15.06 24.46 30.43
N LYS A 161 -13.95 25.14 30.74
CA LYS A 161 -12.79 25.18 29.84
C LYS A 161 -12.17 23.80 29.64
N LEU A 162 -12.08 22.99 30.70
CA LEU A 162 -11.49 21.65 30.64
C LEU A 162 -12.36 20.69 29.82
N LEU A 163 -13.68 20.71 30.02
CA LEU A 163 -14.64 19.94 29.21
C LEU A 163 -14.59 20.37 27.75
N ASN A 164 -14.67 21.67 27.45
CA ASN A 164 -14.57 22.17 26.09
C ASN A 164 -13.21 21.84 25.44
N ALA A 165 -12.10 21.93 26.17
CA ALA A 165 -10.79 21.51 25.66
C ALA A 165 -10.75 20.01 25.35
N ARG A 166 -11.41 19.18 26.17
CA ARG A 166 -11.51 17.73 25.96
C ARG A 166 -12.40 17.38 24.75
N ILE A 167 -13.56 18.03 24.60
CA ILE A 167 -14.44 17.91 23.43
C ILE A 167 -13.66 18.30 22.17
N ASN A 168 -13.06 19.48 22.13
CA ASN A 168 -12.26 19.93 20.97
C ASN A 168 -11.11 18.96 20.62
N ASN A 169 -10.46 18.34 21.61
CA ASN A 169 -9.41 17.35 21.36
C ASN A 169 -9.96 16.06 20.74
N LEU A 170 -11.12 15.59 21.22
CA LEU A 170 -11.84 14.42 20.71
C LEU A 170 -12.53 14.65 19.35
N GLU A 171 -12.89 15.89 19.01
CA GLU A 171 -13.41 16.25 17.67
C GLU A 171 -12.25 16.42 16.67
N ALA A 172 -11.25 17.25 17.00
CA ALA A 172 -10.17 17.62 16.09
C ALA A 172 -9.30 16.42 15.70
N ASN A 173 -9.04 15.48 16.63
CA ASN A 173 -8.28 14.25 16.35
C ASN A 173 -6.92 14.48 15.65
N LEU A 174 -6.27 15.61 15.89
CA LEU A 174 -5.11 16.09 15.12
C LEU A 174 -3.99 15.04 14.97
N HIS A 175 -3.74 14.22 16.00
CA HIS A 175 -2.75 13.14 15.93
C HIS A 175 -3.12 12.07 14.89
N ILE A 176 -4.41 11.68 14.83
CA ILE A 176 -4.94 10.73 13.84
C ILE A 176 -4.86 11.33 12.43
N GLU A 177 -5.16 12.62 12.28
CA GLU A 177 -5.07 13.33 10.99
C GLU A 177 -3.63 13.36 10.45
N ILE A 178 -2.65 13.72 11.29
CA ILE A 178 -1.22 13.72 10.93
C ILE A 178 -0.73 12.30 10.59
N ASP A 179 -1.13 11.28 11.35
CA ASP A 179 -0.74 9.90 11.05
C ASP A 179 -1.41 9.36 9.77
N MET A 180 -2.67 9.75 9.49
CA MET A 180 -3.33 9.43 8.21
C MET A 180 -2.62 10.09 7.02
N GLU A 181 -2.31 11.39 7.08
CA GLU A 181 -1.60 12.13 6.03
C GLU A 181 -0.23 11.49 5.72
N ARG A 182 0.53 11.17 6.78
CA ARG A 182 1.83 10.49 6.67
C ARG A 182 1.72 9.08 6.07
N ILE A 183 0.64 8.34 6.34
CA ILE A 183 0.40 7.04 5.71
C ILE A 183 -0.09 7.21 4.26
N GLU A 184 -0.85 8.27 3.96
CA GLU A 184 -1.30 8.61 2.62
C GLU A 184 -0.10 8.90 1.70
N ASP A 185 0.84 9.75 2.11
CA ASP A 185 2.02 10.10 1.30
C ASP A 185 2.94 8.90 1.02
N ARG A 186 3.12 8.02 2.00
CA ARG A 186 3.76 6.71 1.79
C ARG A 186 2.98 5.85 0.80
N SER A 187 1.65 5.84 0.90
CA SER A 187 0.78 5.04 0.04
C SER A 187 0.74 5.59 -1.40
N LYS A 188 0.89 6.90 -1.61
CA LYS A 188 1.16 7.51 -2.92
C LYS A 188 2.45 6.95 -3.53
N ALA A 189 3.55 6.91 -2.76
CA ALA A 189 4.83 6.36 -3.24
C ALA A 189 4.76 4.86 -3.58
N LEU A 190 4.09 4.07 -2.74
CA LEU A 190 3.84 2.64 -2.99
C LEU A 190 2.96 2.42 -4.23
N SER A 191 1.91 3.24 -4.40
CA SER A 191 1.04 3.21 -5.58
C SER A 191 1.80 3.59 -6.87
N TYR A 192 2.68 4.59 -6.81
CA TYR A 192 3.53 5.01 -7.92
C TYR A 192 4.43 3.87 -8.43
N ILE A 193 5.06 3.10 -7.53
CA ILE A 193 5.78 1.86 -7.88
C ILE A 193 4.85 0.86 -8.57
N GLY A 194 3.69 0.59 -7.97
CA GLY A 194 2.70 -0.36 -8.48
C GLY A 194 2.12 0.03 -9.85
N ILE A 195 2.15 1.30 -10.22
CA ILE A 195 1.75 1.79 -11.54
C ILE A 195 2.92 1.70 -12.52
N GLU A 196 4.01 2.42 -12.27
CA GLU A 196 5.10 2.61 -13.23
C GLU A 196 5.91 1.32 -13.49
N VAL A 197 6.21 0.56 -12.43
CA VAL A 197 7.02 -0.66 -12.54
C VAL A 197 6.17 -1.83 -13.03
N ALA A 198 4.95 -1.99 -12.50
CA ALA A 198 4.11 -3.13 -12.89
C ALA A 198 3.55 -2.98 -14.31
N ASP A 199 3.29 -1.77 -14.81
CA ASP A 199 2.86 -1.58 -16.20
C ASP A 199 4.00 -1.86 -17.19
N ALA A 200 5.23 -1.46 -16.86
CA ALA A 200 6.42 -1.86 -17.62
C ALA A 200 6.59 -3.38 -17.65
N LEU A 201 6.44 -4.08 -16.51
CA LEU A 201 6.55 -5.53 -16.43
C LEU A 201 5.52 -6.29 -17.29
N LYS A 202 4.30 -5.75 -17.50
CA LYS A 202 3.30 -6.38 -18.40
C LYS A 202 3.77 -6.48 -19.85
N THR A 203 4.69 -5.61 -20.27
CA THR A 203 5.22 -5.59 -21.65
C THR A 203 6.34 -6.61 -21.86
N ILE A 204 6.88 -7.20 -20.79
CA ILE A 204 7.97 -8.16 -20.83
C ILE A 204 7.37 -9.59 -20.80
N PRO A 205 7.69 -10.47 -21.77
CA PRO A 205 7.33 -11.87 -21.66
C PRO A 205 8.06 -12.49 -20.46
N THR A 206 7.37 -13.35 -19.69
CA THR A 206 7.98 -14.14 -18.60
C THR A 206 9.26 -14.81 -19.11
N PRO A 207 10.44 -14.54 -18.52
CA PRO A 207 11.67 -15.23 -18.90
C PRO A 207 11.49 -16.74 -18.78
N ILE A 208 11.75 -17.46 -19.86
CA ILE A 208 11.83 -18.92 -19.80
C ILE A 208 13.09 -19.23 -19.00
N GLU A 209 12.94 -19.91 -17.87
CA GLU A 209 14.09 -20.44 -17.15
C GLU A 209 14.73 -21.54 -18.00
N ILE A 210 15.74 -21.16 -18.78
CA ILE A 210 16.66 -22.10 -19.39
C ILE A 210 17.49 -22.65 -18.23
N SER A 211 17.00 -23.75 -17.64
CA SER A 211 17.81 -24.57 -16.75
C SER A 211 19.03 -25.04 -17.55
N GLU A 212 20.21 -24.57 -17.14
CA GLU A 212 21.47 -25.13 -17.64
C GLU A 212 21.44 -26.65 -17.41
N PRO A 213 21.87 -27.47 -18.39
CA PRO A 213 21.80 -28.90 -18.25
C PRO A 213 22.74 -29.33 -17.11
N VAL A 214 22.14 -29.84 -16.03
CA VAL A 214 22.88 -30.55 -14.99
C VAL A 214 23.60 -31.70 -15.68
N GLN A 215 24.93 -31.67 -15.62
CA GLN A 215 25.76 -32.79 -16.07
C GLN A 215 25.59 -33.91 -15.04
N GLU A 216 24.59 -34.77 -15.24
CA GLU A 216 24.49 -36.02 -14.50
C GLU A 216 25.64 -36.94 -14.93
N GLU A 217 26.48 -37.30 -13.97
CA GLU A 217 27.56 -38.26 -14.14
C GLU A 217 26.97 -39.64 -14.48
N VAL A 218 27.07 -40.04 -15.75
CA VAL A 218 26.65 -41.38 -16.19
C VAL A 218 27.69 -42.40 -15.71
N GLN A 219 27.37 -43.11 -14.62
CA GLN A 219 28.10 -44.31 -14.24
C GLN A 219 27.82 -45.46 -15.21
N GLU A 220 28.86 -46.24 -15.49
CA GLU A 220 28.85 -47.36 -16.43
C GLU A 220 27.91 -48.49 -16.00
N ILE A 221 27.22 -49.13 -16.96
CA ILE A 221 27.20 -50.60 -17.04
C ILE A 221 27.28 -51.04 -18.52
N GLN A 222 28.24 -51.93 -18.78
CA GLN A 222 28.49 -52.74 -19.99
C GLN A 222 27.33 -53.75 -20.26
N GLU A 223 27.17 -54.48 -21.37
CA GLU A 223 27.99 -54.83 -22.54
C GLU A 223 27.09 -55.50 -23.63
N VAL A 224 27.55 -55.59 -24.90
CA VAL A 224 27.20 -56.65 -25.92
C VAL A 224 25.70 -56.80 -26.30
N ALA A 225 25.19 -56.74 -27.55
CA ALA A 225 25.67 -56.95 -28.94
C ALA A 225 24.62 -56.32 -29.92
N VAL A 226 24.66 -56.28 -31.27
CA VAL A 226 25.68 -56.44 -32.34
C VAL A 226 25.01 -56.03 -33.70
N GLN A 227 25.81 -55.71 -34.74
CA GLN A 227 25.44 -55.55 -36.17
C GLN A 227 24.67 -54.29 -36.64
N GLU A 228 25.40 -53.47 -37.41
CA GLU A 228 24.96 -52.54 -38.47
C GLU A 228 24.53 -53.28 -39.76
N PRO A 229 23.97 -52.61 -40.81
CA PRO A 229 23.31 -51.29 -40.85
C PRO A 229 21.98 -51.29 -41.66
N GLU A 230 21.48 -50.08 -41.93
CA GLU A 230 20.61 -49.67 -43.06
C GLU A 230 19.07 -49.76 -42.95
N GLN A 231 18.49 -48.55 -43.07
CA GLN A 231 17.44 -48.14 -44.02
C GLN A 231 15.95 -48.00 -43.61
N VAL A 232 15.40 -46.89 -44.13
CA VAL A 232 14.00 -46.45 -44.32
C VAL A 232 13.00 -46.41 -43.14
N GLN A 233 12.84 -45.20 -42.61
CA GLN A 233 11.60 -44.40 -42.58
C GLN A 233 10.22 -45.06 -42.31
N ALA A 234 9.51 -44.44 -41.35
CA ALA A 234 8.06 -44.19 -41.37
C ALA A 234 7.07 -45.31 -40.97
N THR A 235 7.20 -45.91 -39.77
CA THR A 235 6.10 -46.67 -39.12
C THR A 235 6.15 -46.69 -37.57
N VAL A 236 6.51 -45.59 -36.88
CA VAL A 236 6.36 -45.49 -35.40
C VAL A 236 5.77 -44.15 -34.95
N GLN A 237 4.63 -43.78 -35.54
CA GLN A 237 3.74 -42.76 -35.00
C GLN A 237 2.38 -43.42 -34.74
N ASN A 238 2.13 -43.88 -33.51
CA ASN A 238 0.80 -43.94 -32.87
C ASN A 238 0.77 -44.58 -31.47
N GLU A 239 1.73 -45.44 -31.10
CA GLU A 239 1.59 -46.26 -29.87
C GLU A 239 2.12 -45.60 -28.58
N GLN A 240 3.10 -44.70 -28.66
CA GLN A 240 3.59 -43.96 -27.46
C GLN A 240 2.61 -42.88 -26.95
N THR A 241 1.58 -42.52 -27.72
CA THR A 241 0.65 -41.43 -27.37
C THR A 241 -0.43 -41.85 -26.37
N VAL A 242 -0.61 -43.16 -26.11
CA VAL A 242 -1.73 -43.68 -25.30
C VAL A 242 -1.34 -43.83 -23.83
N GLU A 243 -0.18 -44.40 -23.52
CA GLU A 243 0.22 -44.67 -22.13
C GLU A 243 0.51 -43.37 -21.34
N GLN A 244 1.14 -42.36 -21.96
CA GLN A 244 1.36 -41.06 -21.31
C GLN A 244 0.05 -40.30 -20.99
N GLN A 245 -1.08 -40.64 -21.61
CA GLN A 245 -2.37 -40.02 -21.30
C GLN A 245 -3.10 -40.66 -20.12
N GLN A 246 -2.74 -41.90 -19.74
CA GLN A 246 -3.32 -42.57 -18.56
C GLN A 246 -2.59 -42.15 -17.27
N TYR A 247 -1.26 -42.06 -17.29
CA TYR A 247 -0.49 -41.53 -16.14
C TYR A 247 -0.78 -40.05 -15.83
N ALA A 248 -1.31 -39.29 -16.78
CA ALA A 248 -1.72 -37.90 -16.61
C ALA A 248 -3.10 -37.71 -15.95
N GLN A 249 -3.90 -38.77 -15.74
CA GLN A 249 -5.26 -38.67 -15.17
C GLN A 249 -5.34 -39.08 -13.69
N GLU A 250 -4.42 -39.89 -13.17
CA GLU A 250 -4.44 -40.33 -11.76
C GLU A 250 -3.64 -39.43 -10.79
N THR A 251 -2.97 -38.39 -11.29
CA THR A 251 -2.31 -37.37 -10.45
C THR A 251 -3.07 -36.05 -10.44
N THR A 252 -4.35 -36.11 -10.05
CA THR A 252 -5.22 -34.96 -9.79
C THR A 252 -4.81 -34.19 -8.52
N PHE A 253 -3.63 -33.56 -8.56
CA PHE A 253 -3.32 -32.49 -7.62
C PHE A 253 -4.01 -31.21 -8.10
N GLU A 254 -4.97 -30.69 -7.32
CA GLU A 254 -5.77 -29.53 -7.70
C GLU A 254 -4.88 -28.35 -8.13
N ALA A 255 -5.00 -27.95 -9.39
CA ALA A 255 -4.22 -26.85 -9.96
C ALA A 255 -4.59 -25.54 -9.27
N LYS A 256 -3.78 -25.13 -8.28
CA LYS A 256 -3.94 -23.86 -7.55
C LYS A 256 -4.07 -22.71 -8.57
N PRO A 257 -5.08 -21.82 -8.43
CA PRO A 257 -5.26 -20.73 -9.37
C PRO A 257 -4.00 -19.86 -9.40
N THR A 258 -3.51 -19.56 -10.61
CA THR A 258 -2.25 -18.83 -10.78
C THR A 258 -2.33 -17.46 -10.08
N LEU A 259 -1.19 -17.00 -9.54
CA LEU A 259 -1.12 -15.72 -8.83
C LEU A 259 -1.65 -14.55 -9.69
N TRP A 260 -1.45 -14.61 -11.01
CA TRP A 260 -2.03 -13.68 -11.98
C TRP A 260 -3.57 -13.67 -12.02
N GLN A 261 -4.23 -14.82 -11.86
CA GLN A 261 -5.69 -14.89 -11.74
C GLN A 261 -6.18 -14.34 -10.40
N ARG A 262 -5.43 -14.55 -9.31
CA ARG A 262 -5.72 -13.93 -8.01
C ARG A 262 -5.60 -12.40 -8.08
N ILE A 263 -4.57 -11.87 -8.74
CA ILE A 263 -4.40 -10.42 -8.96
C ILE A 263 -5.54 -9.84 -9.82
N LYS A 264 -5.90 -10.48 -10.94
CA LYS A 264 -7.00 -10.05 -11.82
C LYS A 264 -8.38 -10.10 -11.16
N ASN A 265 -8.64 -11.10 -10.31
CA ASN A 265 -9.92 -11.29 -9.64
C ASN A 265 -10.00 -10.61 -8.26
N SER A 266 -8.91 -9.99 -7.79
CA SER A 266 -8.91 -9.27 -6.51
C SER A 266 -9.82 -8.06 -6.57
N LYS A 267 -10.65 -7.89 -5.54
CA LYS A 267 -11.49 -6.70 -5.34
C LYS A 267 -10.64 -5.41 -5.30
N VAL A 268 -9.34 -5.52 -4.96
CA VAL A 268 -8.37 -4.43 -4.87
C VAL A 268 -8.17 -3.67 -6.19
N VAL A 269 -8.03 -4.35 -7.34
CA VAL A 269 -7.87 -3.66 -8.64
C VAL A 269 -9.11 -2.84 -9.00
N ARG A 270 -10.29 -3.32 -8.59
CA ARG A 270 -11.56 -2.60 -8.76
C ARG A 270 -11.67 -1.45 -7.75
N ALA A 271 -11.23 -1.64 -6.51
CA ALA A 271 -11.20 -0.60 -5.46
C ALA A 271 -10.26 0.56 -5.81
N ILE A 272 -9.02 0.31 -6.25
CA ILE A 272 -8.08 1.34 -6.71
C ILE A 272 -8.71 2.21 -7.81
N LYS A 273 -9.42 1.57 -8.76
CA LYS A 273 -10.15 2.28 -9.83
C LYS A 273 -11.36 3.08 -9.33
N TYR A 274 -11.98 2.70 -8.20
CA TYR A 274 -13.05 3.48 -7.57
C TYR A 274 -12.49 4.66 -6.76
N VAL A 275 -11.45 4.44 -5.94
CA VAL A 275 -10.78 5.50 -5.15
C VAL A 275 -10.27 6.61 -6.07
N MET A 276 -9.58 6.28 -7.17
CA MET A 276 -9.14 7.27 -8.16
C MET A 276 -10.29 7.99 -8.92
N LYS A 277 -11.53 7.47 -8.84
CA LYS A 277 -12.70 8.10 -9.48
C LYS A 277 -13.44 9.05 -8.54
N ILE A 278 -13.21 8.97 -7.24
CA ILE A 278 -13.77 9.87 -6.23
C ILE A 278 -12.92 11.15 -6.22
N ARG A 279 -13.21 12.08 -7.14
CA ARG A 279 -12.89 13.49 -6.90
C ARG A 279 -13.80 13.98 -5.78
N VAL A 280 -13.27 14.06 -4.56
CA VAL A 280 -13.94 14.79 -3.47
C VAL A 280 -13.96 16.26 -3.87
N VAL A 281 -15.13 16.75 -4.28
CA VAL A 281 -15.35 18.20 -4.42
C VAL A 281 -15.54 18.72 -3.00
N LEU A 282 -14.49 19.30 -2.42
CA LEU A 282 -14.63 20.14 -1.23
C LEU A 282 -15.54 21.33 -1.58
N GLN A 283 -16.81 21.23 -1.21
CA GLN A 283 -17.68 22.39 -1.12
C GLN A 283 -17.25 23.21 0.09
N TYR A 284 -16.31 24.12 -0.13
CA TYR A 284 -16.10 25.23 0.79
C TYR A 284 -17.43 26.00 0.93
N PRO A 285 -18.04 26.12 2.12
CA PRO A 285 -19.07 27.10 2.33
C PRO A 285 -18.43 28.48 2.13
N ALA A 286 -18.93 29.25 1.18
CA ALA A 286 -18.42 30.58 0.91
C ALA A 286 -18.53 31.44 2.18
N LEU A 287 -17.39 31.96 2.65
CA LEU A 287 -17.34 32.94 3.72
C LEU A 287 -18.25 34.12 3.35
N PRO A 288 -19.13 34.60 4.24
CA PRO A 288 -19.97 35.75 3.94
C PRO A 288 -19.09 36.99 3.78
N GLU A 289 -19.05 37.53 2.57
CA GLU A 289 -18.29 38.75 2.27
C GLU A 289 -18.75 39.89 3.20
N GLY A 290 -17.79 40.46 3.94
CA GLY A 290 -18.06 41.54 4.87
C GLY A 290 -18.61 42.75 4.13
N ARG A 291 -19.82 43.20 4.51
CA ARG A 291 -20.39 44.47 4.06
C ARG A 291 -19.44 45.59 4.48
N GLY A 292 -18.83 46.26 3.50
CA GLY A 292 -18.16 47.53 3.73
C GLY A 292 -19.19 48.60 4.12
N GLU A 293 -19.14 49.06 5.37
CA GLU A 293 -19.89 50.25 5.79
C GLU A 293 -19.19 51.52 5.32
N ASN A 294 -20.01 52.54 5.06
CA ASN A 294 -19.61 53.86 4.61
C ASN A 294 -18.77 54.59 5.67
N TYR A 295 -17.71 55.29 5.25
CA TYR A 295 -17.34 56.64 5.74
C TYR A 295 -16.48 57.36 4.69
#